data_AF-A0A4Y2VII7-F1
#
_entry.id   AF-A0A4Y2VII7-F1
#
_cell.length_a   1.000
_cell.length_b   1.000
_cell.length_c   1.000
_cell.angle_alpha   90.00
_cell.angle_beta   90.00
_cell.angle_gamma   90.00
#
_symmetry.space_group_name_H-M   'P 1'
#
loop_
_entity.id
_entity.type
_entity.pdbx_description
1 polymer ?
#
loop_
_entity_poly.entity_id
_entity_poly.type
_entity_poly.pdbx_seq_one_letter_code
_entity_poly.pdbx_strand_id
1 'polypeptide(L)' 'MKAYRKLAKEYHPDKNPTEGEKFKEISFAYEVLSDPKKREIYDRSGIKGIQGGGD' A
#
# COMPACT_ATOMS: atom_id res chain seq x y z
N MET A 1 7.80 -10.93 -3.44
CA MET A 1 7.22 -10.34 -4.67
C MET A 1 6.05 -11.10 -5.33
N LYS A 2 5.71 -12.36 -4.92
CA LYS A 2 4.53 -13.07 -5.47
C LYS A 2 3.19 -12.57 -4.91
N ALA A 3 3.15 -12.15 -3.65
CA ALA A 3 1.93 -11.66 -2.98
C ALA A 3 1.36 -10.39 -3.64
N TYR A 4 2.19 -9.38 -3.90
CA TYR A 4 1.79 -8.14 -4.59
C TYR A 4 1.18 -8.42 -5.97
N ARG A 5 1.79 -9.29 -6.78
CA ARG A 5 1.26 -9.64 -8.10
C ARG A 5 -0.09 -10.38 -8.05
N LYS A 6 -0.35 -11.14 -6.99
CA LYS A 6 -1.61 -11.84 -6.79
C LYS A 6 -2.71 -10.85 -6.37
N LEU A 7 -2.40 -10.00 -5.39
CA LEU A 7 -3.29 -8.93 -4.91
C LEU A 7 -3.58 -7.88 -6.00
N ALA A 8 -2.58 -7.44 -6.75
CA ALA A 8 -2.77 -6.45 -7.83
C ALA A 8 -3.66 -6.98 -8.98
N LYS A 9 -3.71 -8.30 -9.21
CA LYS A 9 -4.64 -8.92 -10.17
C LYS A 9 -6.06 -9.09 -9.60
N GLU A 10 -6.16 -9.31 -8.30
CA GLU A 10 -7.44 -9.49 -7.58
C GLU A 10 -8.16 -8.15 -7.39
N TYR A 11 -7.41 -7.09 -7.09
CA TYR A 11 -7.90 -5.72 -6.87
C TYR A 11 -7.65 -4.79 -8.06
N HIS A 12 -7.41 -5.34 -9.26
CA HIS A 12 -7.14 -4.53 -10.43
C HIS A 12 -8.36 -3.62 -10.74
N PRO A 13 -8.19 -2.31 -10.96
CA PRO A 13 -9.29 -1.37 -11.15
C PRO A 13 -10.15 -1.70 -12.39
N ASP A 14 -9.56 -2.41 -13.36
CA ASP A 14 -10.24 -2.90 -14.57
C ASP A 14 -11.31 -3.98 -14.27
N LYS A 15 -11.14 -4.75 -13.19
CA LYS A 15 -12.10 -5.78 -12.75
C LYS A 15 -12.95 -5.34 -11.56
N ASN A 16 -12.39 -4.51 -10.68
CA ASN A 16 -13.06 -4.04 -9.48
C ASN A 16 -12.89 -2.51 -9.36
N PRO A 17 -13.62 -1.72 -10.17
CA PRO A 17 -13.51 -0.27 -10.18
C PRO A 17 -13.96 0.38 -8.85
N THR A 18 -14.78 -0.31 -8.06
CA THR A 18 -15.21 0.09 -6.71
C THR A 18 -14.16 -0.15 -5.63
N GLU A 19 -13.20 -1.05 -5.88
CA GLU A 19 -12.12 -1.39 -4.94
C GLU A 19 -10.84 -0.62 -5.25
N GLY A 20 -10.94 0.50 -5.98
CA GLY A 20 -9.82 1.38 -6.29
C GLY A 20 -9.13 1.93 -5.03
N GLU A 21 -9.85 2.06 -3.91
CA GLU A 21 -9.26 2.36 -2.60
C GLU A 21 -8.30 1.27 -2.13
N LYS A 22 -8.67 0.00 -2.23
CA LYS A 22 -7.76 -1.11 -1.90
C LYS A 22 -6.56 -1.18 -2.83
N PHE A 23 -6.73 -0.84 -4.11
CA PHE A 23 -5.59 -0.73 -5.02
C PHE A 23 -4.60 0.35 -4.56
N LYS A 24 -5.10 1.52 -4.13
CA LYS A 24 -4.26 2.56 -3.52
C LYS A 24 -3.56 2.06 -2.25
N GLU A 25 -4.25 1.33 -1.39
CA GLU A 25 -3.64 0.73 -0.20
C GLU A 25 -2.54 -0.28 -0.55
N ILE A 26 -2.73 -1.10 -1.58
CA ILE A 26 -1.73 -2.09 -2.04
C ILE A 26 -0.50 -1.39 -2.62
N SER A 27 -0.70 -0.34 -3.44
CA SER A 27 0.39 0.50 -3.94
C SER A 27 1.15 1.19 -2.81
N PHE A 28 0.42 1.71 -1.82
CA PHE A 28 1.01 2.33 -0.64
C PHE A 28 1.80 1.32 0.20
N ALA A 29 1.23 0.15 0.48
CA ALA A 29 1.91 -0.92 1.19
C ALA A 29 3.19 -1.36 0.45
N TYR A 30 3.18 -1.38 -0.88
CA TYR A 30 4.39 -1.68 -1.66
C TYR A 30 5.47 -0.61 -1.49
N GLU A 31 5.09 0.66 -1.53
CA GLU A 31 6.03 1.77 -1.33
C GLU A 31 6.63 1.75 0.09
N VAL A 32 5.80 1.49 1.09
CA VAL A 32 6.19 1.35 2.49
C VAL A 32 7.10 0.14 2.72
N LEU A 33 6.76 -1.02 2.15
CA LEU A 33 7.56 -2.24 2.28
C LEU A 33 8.87 -2.18 1.48
N SER A 34 8.92 -1.36 0.43
CA SER A 34 10.13 -1.14 -0.37
C SER A 34 11.15 -0.25 0.35
N ASP A 35 10.71 0.63 1.24
CA ASP A 35 11.58 1.53 1.98
C ASP A 35 11.66 1.13 3.46
N PRO A 36 12.81 0.66 3.95
CA PRO A 36 12.92 0.14 5.32
C PRO A 36 12.61 1.21 6.38
N LYS A 37 12.85 2.50 6.11
CA LYS A 37 12.47 3.59 7.02
C LYS A 37 10.96 3.78 7.05
N LYS A 38 10.31 3.82 5.89
CA LYS A 38 8.84 3.91 5.83
C LYS A 38 8.22 2.70 6.50
N ARG A 39 8.75 1.50 6.27
CA ARG A 39 8.31 0.28 6.95
C ARG A 39 8.39 0.38 8.47
N GLU A 40 9.50 0.90 9.01
CA GLU A 40 9.64 1.08 10.46
C GLU A 40 8.61 2.08 11.00
N ILE A 41 8.39 3.19 10.29
CA ILE A 41 7.37 4.18 10.65
C ILE A 41 5.95 3.56 10.58
N TYR A 42 5.69 2.71 9.59
CA TYR A 42 4.42 1.97 9.48
C TYR A 42 4.21 1.04 10.66
N ASP A 43 5.23 0.27 11.01
CA ASP A 43 5.18 -0.71 12.09
C ASP A 43 4.95 -0.03 13.43
N ARG A 44 5.53 1.17 13.60
CA ARG A 44 5.48 1.96 14.83
C ARG A 44 4.24 2.85 14.98
N SER A 45 3.74 3.41 13.88
CA SER A 45 2.70 4.46 13.87
C SER A 45 1.50 4.14 12.95
N GLY A 46 1.50 2.99 12.28
CA GLY A 46 0.48 2.60 11.31
C GLY A 46 0.45 3.49 10.06
N ILE A 47 -0.60 3.33 9.24
CA ILE A 47 -0.85 4.14 8.03
C ILE A 47 -0.79 5.65 8.32
N LYS A 48 -1.30 6.07 9.50
CA LYS A 48 -1.32 7.48 9.94
C LYS A 48 0.08 8.08 10.07
N GLY A 49 1.08 7.31 10.48
CA GLY A 49 2.46 7.79 10.62
C GLY A 49 3.16 8.10 9.30
N ILE A 50 2.67 7.52 8.20
CA ILE A 50 3.26 7.71 6.86
C ILE A 50 2.47 8.73 6.06
N GLN A 51 1.14 8.74 6.18
CA GLN A 51 0.28 9.73 5.53
C GLN A 51 0.50 11.15 6.11
N GLY A 52 0.88 11.26 7.39
CA GLY A 52 1.12 12.54 8.08
C GLY A 52 2.52 13.14 7.89
N GLY A 53 3.37 12.56 7.03
CA GLY A 53 4.77 12.99 6.81
C GLY A 53 5.02 13.78 5.53
N GLY A 54 3.97 14.24 4.84
CA GLY A 54 4.09 15.14 3.70
C GLY A 54 3.80 16.58 4.13
N ASP A 55 4.85 17.33 4.42
CA ASP A 55 4.85 18.80 4.38
C ASP A 55 5.29 19.24 2.98
#